data_AF-A0A7S0MUR5-F1
#
_entry.id   AF-A0A7S0MUR5-F1
#
_cell.length_a   1.000
_cell.length_b   1.000
_cell.length_c   1.000
_cell.angle_alpha   90.00
_cell.angle_beta   90.00
_cell.angle_gamma   90.00
#
_symmetry.space_group_name_H-M   'P 1'
#
loop_
_entity.id
_entity.type
_entity.pdbx_description
1 polymer ?
#
loop_
_entity_poly.entity_id
_entity_poly.type
_entity_poly.pdbx_seq_one_letter_code
_entity_poly.pdbx_strand_id
1 'polypeptide(L)'
;ARYIAKYRPEVPIVVGVVPRDRRAKIGFVSTQNESKQVARQCLLTRGLMPVVVKRKDEVGTENGSAEAAKNCVLETMEFAKSKGLCKPGDKIVSMYNVERQCAVIRVLVVE
;
A
#
# COMPACT_ATOMS: atom_id res chain seq x y z
N ALA A 1 -6.18 6.17 -2.08
CA ALA A 1 -5.89 5.94 -3.52
C ALA A 1 -6.72 6.84 -4.45
N ARG A 2 -8.04 6.61 -4.62
CA ARG A 2 -8.85 7.44 -5.56
C ARG A 2 -8.85 8.93 -5.25
N TYR A 3 -8.85 9.31 -3.97
CA TYR A 3 -8.68 10.71 -3.56
C TYR A 3 -7.35 11.31 -4.03
N ILE A 4 -6.24 10.56 -3.99
CA ILE A 4 -4.95 11.01 -4.51
C ILE A 4 -5.01 11.16 -6.03
N ALA A 5 -5.56 10.15 -6.72
CA ALA A 5 -5.71 10.18 -8.18
C ALA A 5 -6.61 11.32 -8.69
N LYS A 6 -7.56 11.79 -7.89
CA LYS A 6 -8.39 12.98 -8.20
C LYS A 6 -7.53 14.21 -8.48
N TYR A 7 -6.42 14.38 -7.76
CA TYR A 7 -5.51 15.51 -7.94
C TYR A 7 -4.52 15.33 -9.10
N ARG A 8 -4.63 14.25 -9.88
CA ARG A 8 -3.85 14.01 -11.11
C ARG A 8 -2.34 14.24 -10.94
N PRO A 9 -1.67 13.61 -9.95
CA PRO A 9 -0.23 13.72 -9.85
C PRO A 9 0.44 13.19 -11.11
N GLU A 10 1.58 13.77 -11.47
CA GLU A 10 2.38 13.34 -12.63
C GLU A 10 3.10 12.01 -12.38
N VAL A 11 3.34 11.68 -11.11
CA VAL A 11 3.98 10.43 -10.68
C VAL A 11 2.98 9.26 -10.62
N PRO A 12 3.44 8.01 -10.87
CA PRO A 12 2.60 6.83 -10.71
C PRO A 12 2.18 6.62 -9.25
N ILE A 13 0.96 6.15 -9.02
CA ILE A 13 0.42 5.85 -7.69
C ILE A 13 0.38 4.34 -7.50
N VAL A 14 1.38 3.77 -6.84
CA VAL A 14 1.38 2.34 -6.50
C VAL A 14 0.46 2.09 -5.30
N VAL A 15 -0.48 1.16 -5.43
CA VAL A 15 -1.47 0.85 -4.40
C VAL A 15 -1.26 -0.56 -3.87
N GLY A 16 -0.73 -0.68 -2.65
CA GLY A 16 -0.66 -1.93 -1.91
C GLY A 16 -2.03 -2.38 -1.43
N VAL A 17 -2.64 -3.34 -2.11
CA VAL A 17 -3.94 -3.92 -1.75
C VAL A 17 -3.73 -5.02 -0.73
N VAL A 18 -4.17 -4.77 0.50
CA VAL A 18 -4.02 -5.67 1.64
C VAL A 18 -4.94 -6.90 1.52
N PRO A 19 -4.40 -8.14 1.63
CA PRO A 19 -5.16 -9.39 1.77
C PRO A 19 -6.20 -9.37 2.90
N ARG A 20 -7.32 -10.09 2.73
CA ARG A 20 -8.47 -10.06 3.67
C ARG A 20 -8.08 -10.43 5.10
N ASP A 21 -7.20 -11.41 5.25
CA ASP A 21 -6.64 -11.93 6.50
C ASP A 21 -5.80 -10.89 7.26
N ARG A 22 -5.11 -9.97 6.57
CA ARG A 22 -4.29 -8.91 7.21
C ARG A 22 -5.09 -7.64 7.55
N ARG A 23 -6.29 -7.47 6.98
CA ARG A 23 -7.10 -6.24 7.14
C ARG A 23 -7.52 -5.96 8.58
N ALA A 24 -7.75 -7.01 9.38
CA ALA A 24 -8.13 -6.85 10.79
C ALA A 24 -7.01 -6.19 11.61
N LYS A 25 -5.76 -6.61 11.39
CA LYS A 25 -4.58 -6.06 12.06
C LYS A 25 -4.30 -4.61 11.66
N ILE A 26 -4.59 -4.23 10.42
CA ILE A 26 -4.30 -2.89 9.86
C ILE A 26 -5.49 -1.93 10.03
N GLY A 27 -6.56 -2.35 10.70
CA GLY A 27 -7.73 -1.50 10.95
C GLY A 27 -8.49 -1.13 9.67
N PHE A 28 -8.56 -2.01 8.68
CA PHE A 28 -9.33 -1.73 7.47
C PHE A 28 -10.84 -1.93 7.71
N VAL A 29 -11.67 -0.97 7.26
CA VAL A 29 -13.13 -0.98 7.52
C VAL A 29 -13.87 -2.00 6.63
N SER A 30 -13.44 -2.17 5.38
CA SER A 30 -14.07 -3.11 4.44
C SER A 30 -13.37 -4.45 4.42
N THR A 31 -13.95 -5.45 5.09
CA THR A 31 -13.47 -6.84 5.10
C THR A 31 -14.18 -7.74 4.10
N GLN A 32 -15.20 -7.24 3.40
CA GLN A 32 -16.08 -8.07 2.56
C GLN A 32 -15.55 -8.31 1.15
N ASN A 33 -14.94 -7.29 0.53
CA ASN A 33 -14.47 -7.40 -0.86
C ASN A 33 -13.16 -8.20 -0.95
N GLU A 34 -13.05 -9.10 -1.92
CA GLU A 34 -11.82 -9.83 -2.20
C GLU A 34 -10.70 -8.86 -2.63
N SER A 35 -9.45 -9.09 -2.21
CA SER A 35 -8.33 -8.20 -2.57
C SER A 35 -8.10 -8.11 -4.07
N LYS A 36 -8.32 -9.21 -4.82
CA LYS A 36 -8.25 -9.18 -6.29
C LYS A 36 -9.34 -8.30 -6.90
N GLN A 37 -10.54 -8.31 -6.34
CA GLN A 37 -11.63 -7.43 -6.78
C GLN A 37 -11.27 -5.95 -6.56
N VAL A 38 -10.74 -5.61 -5.38
CA VAL A 38 -10.29 -4.24 -5.08
C VAL A 38 -9.18 -3.81 -6.04
N ALA A 39 -8.20 -4.68 -6.30
CA ALA A 39 -7.13 -4.42 -7.26
C ALA A 39 -7.69 -4.16 -8.66
N ARG A 40 -8.60 -4.99 -9.16
CA ARG A 40 -9.26 -4.76 -10.46
C ARG A 40 -10.02 -3.43 -10.50
N GLN A 41 -10.73 -3.08 -9.44
CA GLN A 41 -11.45 -1.80 -9.35
C GLN A 41 -10.55 -0.57 -9.29
N CYS A 42 -9.29 -0.71 -8.87
CA CYS A 42 -8.30 0.37 -8.92
C CYS A 42 -7.88 0.69 -10.36
N LEU A 43 -7.87 -0.28 -11.28
CA LEU A 43 -7.49 -0.09 -12.68
C LEU A 43 -8.45 0.85 -13.45
N LEU A 44 -9.66 1.08 -12.94
CA LEU A 44 -10.62 2.05 -13.50
C LEU A 44 -10.21 3.51 -13.27
N THR A 45 -9.22 3.77 -12.41
CA THR A 45 -8.80 5.12 -12.03
C THR A 45 -7.40 5.41 -12.58
N ARG A 46 -7.26 6.51 -13.32
CA ARG A 46 -5.97 6.94 -13.91
C ARG A 46 -4.86 6.97 -12.86
N GLY A 47 -3.68 6.48 -13.24
CA GLY A 47 -2.45 6.59 -12.47
C GLY A 47 -2.35 5.59 -11.31
N LEU A 48 -3.40 4.83 -10.99
CA LEU A 48 -3.33 3.78 -9.98
C LEU A 48 -2.70 2.51 -10.56
N MET A 49 -1.67 2.01 -9.89
CA MET A 49 -1.02 0.73 -10.17
C MET A 49 -1.21 -0.20 -8.97
N PRO A 50 -2.28 -1.01 -8.95
CA PRO A 50 -2.58 -1.87 -7.82
C PRO A 50 -1.66 -3.11 -7.80
N VAL A 51 -1.18 -3.45 -6.60
CA VAL A 51 -0.47 -4.70 -6.33
C VAL A 51 -1.12 -5.37 -5.13
N VAL A 52 -1.43 -6.66 -5.25
CA VAL A 52 -1.88 -7.44 -4.09
C VAL A 52 -0.63 -7.84 -3.31
N VAL A 53 -0.54 -7.32 -2.09
CA VAL A 53 0.58 -7.54 -1.17
C VAL A 53 0.64 -9.03 -0.80
N LYS A 54 1.83 -9.64 -0.83
CA LYS A 54 1.98 -11.09 -0.62
C LYS A 54 2.09 -11.37 0.89
N ARG A 55 1.34 -12.34 1.40
CA ARG A 55 1.90 -13.67 1.65
C ARG A 55 3.29 -13.88 2.27
N LYS A 56 4.02 -12.96 2.91
CA LYS A 56 5.26 -13.34 3.62
C LYS A 56 4.85 -14.05 4.91
N ASP A 57 4.76 -15.38 4.85
CA ASP A 57 4.34 -16.28 5.93
C ASP A 57 5.35 -16.38 7.09
N GLU A 58 6.47 -15.66 7.04
CA GLU A 58 7.55 -15.87 8.01
C GLU A 58 8.04 -14.57 8.66
N VAL A 59 8.20 -14.72 9.97
CA VAL A 59 9.01 -13.91 10.90
C VAL A 59 8.34 -12.67 11.48
N GLY A 60 7.69 -12.89 12.61
CA GLY A 60 7.42 -11.86 13.60
C GLY A 60 5.94 -11.69 13.86
N THR A 61 5.54 -11.99 15.08
CA THR A 61 4.34 -11.44 15.70
C THR A 61 4.36 -9.92 15.46
N GLU A 62 3.65 -9.46 14.44
CA GLU A 62 3.46 -8.02 14.18
C GLU A 62 2.71 -7.48 15.40
N ASN A 63 3.45 -6.89 16.34
CA ASN A 63 3.00 -6.55 17.70
C ASN A 63 2.15 -5.27 17.73
N GLY A 64 1.70 -4.78 16.57
CA GLY A 64 0.84 -3.62 16.47
C GLY A 64 0.37 -3.32 15.05
N SER A 65 -0.75 -2.60 14.95
CA SER A 65 -1.36 -2.19 13.68
C SER A 65 -0.43 -1.33 12.82
N ALA A 66 0.40 -0.50 13.46
CA ALA A 66 1.34 0.38 12.79
C ALA A 66 2.48 -0.37 12.08
N GLU A 67 3.02 -1.43 12.69
CA GLU A 67 4.10 -2.23 12.09
C GLU A 67 3.60 -3.02 10.88
N ALA A 68 2.42 -3.64 11.01
CA ALA A 68 1.77 -4.34 9.91
C ALA A 68 1.51 -3.43 8.70
N ALA A 69 1.07 -2.19 8.95
CA ALA A 69 0.85 -1.19 7.91
C ALA A 69 2.17 -0.76 7.23
N LYS A 70 3.23 -0.52 8.01
CA LYS A 70 4.57 -0.20 7.47
C LYS A 70 5.13 -1.33 6.60
N ASN A 71 4.99 -2.58 7.03
CA ASN A 71 5.46 -3.73 6.26
C ASN A 71 4.76 -3.81 4.90
N CYS A 72 3.45 -3.55 4.85
CA CYS A 72 2.72 -3.47 3.59
C CYS A 72 3.26 -2.37 2.65
N VAL A 73 3.68 -1.22 3.20
CA VAL A 73 4.32 -0.15 2.42
C VAL A 73 5.67 -0.60 1.87
N LEU A 74 6.49 -1.28 2.68
CA LEU A 74 7.79 -1.80 2.25
C LEU A 74 7.65 -2.85 1.14
N GLU A 75 6.71 -3.79 1.27
CA GLU A 75 6.42 -4.77 0.21
C GLU A 75 5.94 -4.12 -1.08
N THR A 76 5.16 -3.04 -0.97
CA THR A 76 4.71 -2.26 -2.13
C THR A 76 5.88 -1.50 -2.78
N MET A 77 6.83 -1.02 -1.98
CA MET A 77 8.06 -0.39 -2.46
C MET A 77 8.97 -1.39 -3.17
N GLU A 78 9.15 -2.60 -2.63
CA GLU A 78 9.88 -3.69 -3.31
C GLU A 78 9.27 -3.99 -4.69
N PHE A 79 7.94 -4.03 -4.77
CA PHE A 79 7.25 -4.18 -6.04
C PHE A 79 7.54 -2.99 -7.00
N ALA A 80 7.48 -1.75 -6.51
CA ALA A 80 7.78 -0.57 -7.32
C ALA A 80 9.21 -0.59 -7.89
N LYS A 81 10.20 -0.97 -7.06
CA LYS A 81 11.59 -1.18 -7.49
C LYS A 81 11.68 -2.25 -8.58
N SER A 82 11.03 -3.41 -8.36
CA SER A 82 11.04 -4.52 -9.33
C SER A 82 10.42 -4.17 -10.69
N LYS A 83 9.57 -3.15 -10.73
CA LYS A 83 8.95 -2.61 -11.95
C LYS A 83 9.71 -1.43 -12.56
N GLY A 84 10.84 -1.03 -11.97
CA GLY A 84 11.62 0.11 -12.44
C GLY A 84 10.94 1.47 -12.25
N LEU A 85 9.95 1.55 -11.34
CA LEU A 85 9.22 2.79 -11.07
C LEU A 85 10.00 3.76 -10.16
N CYS A 86 10.92 3.22 -9.37
CA CYS A 86 11.84 3.97 -8.53
C CYS A 86 13.19 3.25 -8.43
N LYS A 87 14.23 4.00 -8.08
CA LYS A 87 15.60 3.52 -7.89
C LYS A 87 16.11 3.91 -6.48
N PRO A 88 17.15 3.23 -5.97
CA PRO A 88 17.81 3.66 -4.74
C PRO A 88 18.22 5.14 -4.80
N GLY A 89 17.92 5.89 -3.74
CA GLY A 89 18.14 7.34 -3.64
C GLY A 89 16.92 8.20 -4.03
N ASP A 90 15.91 7.65 -4.71
CA ASP A 90 14.70 8.40 -5.06
C ASP A 90 13.86 8.73 -3.82
N LYS A 91 13.16 9.87 -3.85
CA LYS A 91 12.21 10.26 -2.81
C LYS A 91 10.80 9.83 -3.21
N ILE A 92 10.13 9.09 -2.35
CA ILE A 92 8.74 8.65 -2.55
C ILE A 92 7.83 9.17 -1.45
N VAL A 93 6.54 9.38 -1.77
CA VAL A 93 5.51 9.71 -0.80
C VAL A 93 4.74 8.44 -0.45
N SER A 94 4.81 8.04 0.83
CA SER A 94 4.03 6.93 1.36
C SER A 94 2.82 7.43 2.13
N MET A 95 1.69 6.72 1.98
CA MET A 95 0.48 6.95 2.73
C MET A 95 -0.10 5.62 3.20
N TYR A 96 -0.36 5.50 4.50
CA TYR A 96 -1.04 4.35 5.09
C TYR A 96 -1.90 4.79 6.27
N ASN A 97 -2.91 3.99 6.58
CA ASN A 97 -3.75 4.22 7.76
C ASN A 97 -3.24 3.38 8.93
N VAL A 98 -3.32 3.94 10.12
CA VAL A 98 -3.06 3.27 11.39
C VAL A 98 -4.35 3.31 12.21
N GLU A 99 -4.78 2.15 12.74
CA GLU A 99 -5.86 2.05 13.74
C GLU A 99 -7.16 2.79 13.38
N ARG A 100 -7.56 2.76 12.10
CA ARG A 100 -8.81 3.36 11.55
C ARG A 100 -8.92 4.89 11.61
N GLN A 101 -8.16 5.58 12.46
CA GLN A 101 -8.38 7.00 12.77
C GLN A 101 -7.32 7.93 12.17
N CYS A 102 -6.10 7.45 11.93
CA CYS A 102 -4.98 8.30 11.54
C CYS A 102 -4.44 7.89 10.17
N ALA A 103 -4.44 8.84 9.23
CA ALA A 103 -3.70 8.73 7.97
C ALA A 103 -2.29 9.27 8.18
N VAL A 104 -1.29 8.42 7.98
CA VAL A 104 0.13 8.79 8.07
C VAL A 104 0.65 9.05 6.67
N ILE A 105 1.19 10.25 6.43
CA ILE A 105 1.84 10.63 5.19
C ILE A 105 3.32 10.91 5.50
N ARG A 106 4.23 10.28 4.75
CA ARG A 106 5.68 10.45 4.95
C ARG A 106 6.41 10.45 3.62
N VAL A 107 7.45 11.29 3.53
CA VAL A 107 8.45 11.21 2.46
C VAL A 107 9.52 10.22 2.91
N LEU A 108 9.78 9.21 2.09
CA LEU A 108 10.78 8.18 2.33
C LEU A 108 11.83 8.23 1.23
N VAL A 109 13.06 7.88 1.57
CA VAL A 109 14.12 7.63 0.57
C VAL A 109 14.10 6.14 0.26
N VAL A 110 14.14 5.81 -1.02
CA VAL A 110 14.19 4.44 -1.51
C VAL A 110 15.60 3.90 -1.26
N GLU A 111 15.71 2.82 -0.48
CA GLU A 111 17.00 2.14 -0.22
C GLU A 111 17.47 1.23 -1.36
#